data_AF-A0A7C5RKR8-F1
#
_entry.id   AF-A0A7C5RKR8-F1
#
_cell.length_a   1.000
_cell.length_b   1.000
_cell.length_c   1.000
_cell.angle_alpha   90.00
_cell.angle_beta   90.00
_cell.angle_gamma   90.00
#
_symmetry.space_group_name_H-M   'P 1'
#
loop_
_entity.id
_entity.type
_entity.pdbx_description
1 polymer ?
#
loop_
_entity_poly.entity_id
_entity_poly.type
_entity_poly.pdbx_seq_one_letter_code
_entity_poly.pdbx_strand_id
1 'polypeptide(L)'
;MEKKGLNLFIFLLIWAFIWYIPIPPKKTSLKKPGRIVSLLIGLLLFFIIQFEQPPLSVFVYLLIFLRLFAAFFESALSIKPAAEFKHTERNYYHQRFQWKLSLKLNAKTVGILFIIYVLAASTMIVFWQLQRVANAYYFNSFIQTEMGIPFKTTIPDNMVRLVTEELAISIARRHMSEFGSNTQVLGCHITKTPDGELVWVAIIGSTNVIAENYVKGLVIVDATDPTIPPKIIKNEFAVGEALWWLNNIHFRSYVNDMMRSYGIAYVTWDFTTNQMVYVVTR
;
A
#
# COMPACT_ATOMS: atom_id res chain seq x y z
N MET A 1 -7.61 8.53 29.02
CA MET A 1 -7.49 9.37 27.80
C MET A 1 -8.86 9.43 27.17
N GLU A 2 -9.62 10.49 27.45
CA GLU A 2 -10.99 10.67 26.96
C GLU A 2 -10.95 10.77 25.44
N LYS A 3 -11.53 9.80 24.71
CA LYS A 3 -11.72 9.92 23.27
C LYS A 3 -12.64 11.13 23.07
N LYS A 4 -12.09 12.29 22.71
CA LYS A 4 -12.86 13.40 22.15
C LYS A 4 -13.56 12.86 20.92
N GLY A 5 -14.79 12.37 21.10
CA GLY A 5 -15.64 11.91 20.03
C GLY A 5 -15.76 13.04 19.02
N LEU A 6 -15.44 12.74 17.76
CA LEU A 6 -15.64 13.67 16.67
C LEU A 6 -17.09 14.14 16.72
N ASN A 7 -17.32 15.46 16.80
CA ASN A 7 -18.68 15.98 16.92
C ASN A 7 -19.40 15.79 15.58
N LEU A 8 -20.09 14.66 15.43
CA LEU A 8 -20.77 14.22 14.22
C LEU A 8 -21.74 15.28 13.70
N PHE A 9 -22.32 16.03 14.62
CA PHE A 9 -23.25 17.12 14.31
C PHE A 9 -22.57 18.25 13.52
N ILE A 10 -21.33 18.59 13.86
CA ILE A 10 -20.54 19.60 13.12
C ILE A 10 -20.28 19.10 11.70
N PHE A 11 -19.94 17.81 11.53
CA PHE A 11 -19.73 17.23 10.21
C PHE A 11 -21.00 17.21 9.36
N LEU A 12 -22.15 16.87 9.96
CA LEU A 12 -23.43 16.90 9.29
C LEU A 12 -23.79 18.32 8.80
N LEU A 13 -23.54 19.34 9.63
CA LEU A 13 -23.79 20.74 9.28
C LEU A 13 -22.90 21.22 8.12
N ILE A 14 -21.59 20.94 8.22
CA ILE A 14 -20.63 21.25 7.14
C ILE A 14 -21.05 20.55 5.85
N TRP A 15 -21.46 19.29 5.94
CA TRP A 15 -21.91 18.50 4.81
C TRP A 15 -23.16 19.05 4.15
N ALA A 16 -24.19 19.36 4.94
CA ALA A 16 -25.43 19.98 4.45
C ALA A 16 -25.13 21.30 3.72
N PHE A 17 -24.22 22.11 4.26
CA PHE A 17 -23.79 23.36 3.64
C PHE A 17 -23.08 23.14 2.30
N ILE A 18 -22.10 22.23 2.24
CA ILE A 18 -21.35 21.88 1.02
C ILE A 18 -22.30 21.33 -0.07
N TRP A 19 -23.27 20.53 0.33
CA TRP A 19 -24.24 19.93 -0.59
C TRP A 19 -25.24 20.95 -1.15
N TYR A 20 -25.55 21.98 -0.38
CA TYR A 20 -26.47 23.04 -0.78
C TYR A 20 -25.87 24.03 -1.80
N ILE A 21 -24.53 24.17 -1.85
CA ILE A 21 -23.83 25.04 -2.81
C ILE A 21 -23.83 24.39 -4.21
N PRO A 22 -24.40 25.02 -5.25
CA PRO A 22 -24.43 24.46 -6.60
C PRO A 22 -23.04 24.47 -7.26
N ILE A 23 -22.68 23.37 -7.93
CA ILE A 23 -21.46 23.25 -8.72
C ILE A 23 -21.86 22.78 -10.13
N PRO A 24 -21.62 23.56 -11.20
CA PRO A 24 -21.04 24.90 -11.22
C PRO A 24 -21.99 25.98 -10.64
N PRO A 25 -21.46 27.11 -10.13
CA PRO A 25 -22.28 28.18 -9.56
C PRO A 25 -23.20 28.79 -10.63
N LYS A 26 -24.52 28.58 -10.47
CA LYS A 26 -25.54 29.15 -11.34
C LYS A 26 -26.30 30.24 -10.59
N LYS A 27 -26.65 31.34 -11.28
CA LYS A 27 -27.57 32.41 -10.81
C LYS A 27 -29.02 31.91 -10.66
N THR A 28 -29.22 30.69 -10.16
CA THR A 28 -30.54 30.09 -9.97
C THR A 28 -31.01 30.32 -8.54
N SER A 29 -32.28 30.70 -8.41
CA SER A 29 -32.96 30.88 -7.13
C SER A 29 -32.71 29.70 -6.19
N LEU A 30 -32.35 30.01 -4.94
CA LEU A 30 -32.09 29.05 -3.86
C LEU A 30 -33.30 28.16 -3.55
N LYS A 31 -34.52 28.57 -3.96
CA LYS A 31 -35.78 27.89 -3.64
C LYS A 31 -36.25 26.86 -4.68
N LYS A 32 -35.38 26.43 -5.60
CA LYS A 32 -35.80 25.42 -6.60
C LYS A 32 -36.04 24.06 -5.92
N PRO A 33 -37.17 23.38 -6.18
CA PRO A 33 -37.52 22.12 -5.52
C PRO A 33 -36.46 21.03 -5.75
N GLY A 34 -35.81 21.02 -6.92
CA GLY A 34 -34.72 20.09 -7.22
C GLY A 34 -33.51 20.19 -6.27
N ARG A 35 -33.27 21.36 -5.66
CA ARG A 35 -32.17 21.51 -4.67
C ARG A 35 -32.50 20.88 -3.33
N ILE A 36 -33.76 20.98 -2.91
CA ILE A 36 -34.24 20.35 -1.67
C ILE A 36 -34.14 18.83 -1.82
N VAL A 37 -34.53 18.29 -2.98
CA VAL A 37 -34.38 16.86 -3.28
C VAL A 37 -32.91 16.43 -3.28
N SER A 38 -32.02 17.20 -3.92
CA SER A 38 -30.57 16.92 -3.92
C SER A 38 -30.00 16.91 -2.51
N LEU A 39 -30.35 17.90 -1.67
CA LEU A 39 -29.95 17.96 -0.26
C LEU A 39 -30.42 16.73 0.53
N LEU A 40 -31.69 16.33 0.39
CA LEU A 40 -32.24 15.15 1.07
C LEU A 40 -31.49 13.88 0.69
N ILE A 41 -31.15 13.72 -0.60
CA ILE A 41 -30.32 12.60 -1.08
C ILE A 41 -28.93 12.65 -0.45
N GLY A 42 -28.29 13.82 -0.39
CA GLY A 42 -26.99 14.00 0.25
C GLY A 42 -26.98 13.66 1.74
N LEU A 43 -28.03 14.03 2.47
CA LEU A 43 -28.21 13.69 3.89
C LEU A 43 -28.44 12.19 4.09
N LEU A 44 -29.26 11.57 3.25
CA LEU A 44 -29.50 10.12 3.29
C LEU A 44 -28.20 9.34 3.06
N LEU A 45 -27.40 9.74 2.07
CA LEU A 45 -26.12 9.11 1.77
C LEU A 45 -25.10 9.31 2.91
N PHE A 46 -25.12 10.46 3.60
CA PHE A 46 -24.32 10.68 4.80
C PHE A 46 -24.67 9.67 5.91
N PHE A 47 -25.96 9.45 6.18
CA PHE A 47 -26.39 8.49 7.20
C PHE A 47 -26.02 7.04 6.84
N ILE A 48 -26.12 6.66 5.55
CA ILE A 48 -25.70 5.34 5.08
C ILE A 48 -24.19 5.15 5.32
N ILE A 49 -23.37 6.12 4.91
CA ILE A 49 -21.91 6.04 5.12
C ILE A 49 -21.58 6.01 6.61
N GLN A 50 -22.28 6.80 7.43
CA GLN A 50 -22.05 6.84 8.87
C GLN A 50 -22.44 5.52 9.57
N PHE A 51 -23.49 4.83 9.08
CA PHE A 51 -23.94 3.56 9.63
C PHE A 51 -22.85 2.48 9.57
N GLU A 52 -22.05 2.49 8.50
CA GLU A 52 -20.92 1.57 8.29
C GLU A 52 -19.67 1.92 9.14
N GLN A 53 -19.69 3.03 9.88
CA GLN A 53 -18.61 3.49 10.76
C GLN A 53 -17.18 3.45 10.14
N PRO A 54 -16.97 3.97 8.91
CA PRO A 54 -15.66 3.92 8.28
C PRO A 54 -14.64 4.79 9.03
N PRO A 55 -13.33 4.51 8.90
CA PRO A 55 -12.28 5.38 9.40
C PRO A 55 -12.46 6.82 8.88
N LEU A 56 -12.17 7.82 9.72
CA LEU A 56 -12.43 9.24 9.43
C LEU A 56 -11.88 9.71 8.07
N SER A 57 -10.70 9.25 7.69
CA SER A 57 -10.11 9.59 6.38
C SER A 57 -10.98 9.10 5.23
N VAL A 58 -11.40 7.84 5.26
CA VAL A 58 -12.28 7.21 4.26
C VAL A 58 -13.64 7.88 4.24
N PHE A 59 -14.19 8.20 5.43
CA PHE A 59 -15.43 8.94 5.57
C PHE A 59 -15.39 10.27 4.80
N VAL A 60 -14.37 11.09 5.03
CA VAL A 60 -14.21 12.39 4.36
C VAL A 60 -14.02 12.25 2.85
N TYR A 61 -13.23 11.28 2.39
CA TYR A 61 -13.03 11.04 0.95
C TYR A 61 -14.32 10.63 0.25
N LEU A 62 -15.10 9.73 0.85
CA LEU A 62 -16.39 9.30 0.31
C LEU A 62 -17.36 10.47 0.19
N LEU A 63 -17.42 11.35 1.20
CA LEU A 63 -18.24 12.56 1.16
C LEU A 63 -17.81 13.49 0.00
N ILE A 64 -16.54 13.86 -0.09
CA ILE A 64 -16.06 14.74 -1.17
C ILE A 64 -16.38 14.13 -2.55
N PHE A 65 -16.12 12.84 -2.71
CA PHE A 65 -16.39 12.10 -3.93
C PHE A 65 -17.87 12.12 -4.32
N LEU A 66 -18.75 11.79 -3.37
CA LEU A 66 -20.19 11.73 -3.59
C LEU A 66 -20.75 13.11 -3.99
N ARG A 67 -20.18 14.19 -3.44
CA ARG A 67 -20.55 15.57 -3.80
C ARG A 67 -20.16 15.90 -5.23
N LEU A 68 -18.93 15.57 -5.63
CA LEU A 68 -18.44 15.78 -6.99
C LEU A 68 -19.26 14.96 -7.99
N PHE A 69 -19.61 13.73 -7.63
CA PHE A 69 -20.48 12.87 -8.43
C PHE A 69 -21.86 13.51 -8.65
N ALA A 70 -22.51 13.97 -7.58
CA ALA A 70 -23.80 14.64 -7.68
C ALA A 70 -23.73 15.95 -8.51
N ALA A 71 -22.69 16.77 -8.30
CA ALA A 71 -22.45 17.98 -9.10
C ALA A 71 -22.30 17.67 -10.59
N PHE A 72 -21.56 16.60 -10.90
CA PHE A 72 -21.36 16.17 -12.27
C PHE A 72 -22.68 15.71 -12.91
N PHE A 73 -23.47 14.92 -12.20
CA PHE A 73 -24.77 14.46 -12.67
C PHE A 73 -25.75 15.63 -12.89
N GLU A 74 -25.82 16.56 -11.95
CA GLU A 74 -26.60 17.81 -12.08
C GLU A 74 -26.14 18.65 -13.28
N SER A 75 -24.83 18.70 -13.54
CA SER A 75 -24.27 19.38 -14.72
C SER A 75 -24.69 18.69 -16.01
N ALA A 76 -24.55 17.36 -16.09
CA ALA A 76 -24.90 16.57 -17.26
C ALA A 76 -26.39 16.67 -17.62
N LEU A 77 -27.28 16.64 -16.62
CA LEU A 77 -28.72 16.83 -16.82
C LEU A 77 -29.09 18.27 -17.23
N SER A 78 -28.26 19.25 -16.88
CA SER A 78 -28.51 20.65 -17.22
C SER A 78 -28.06 21.04 -18.62
N ILE A 79 -27.37 20.17 -19.37
CA ILE A 79 -26.99 20.43 -20.76
C ILE A 79 -28.25 20.33 -21.62
N LYS A 80 -28.86 21.49 -21.89
CA LYS A 80 -29.96 21.57 -22.87
C LYS A 80 -29.45 21.06 -24.22
N PRO A 81 -30.20 20.20 -24.93
CA PRO A 81 -29.82 19.78 -26.28
C PRO A 81 -29.70 21.02 -27.17
N ALA A 82 -28.61 21.12 -27.93
CA ALA A 82 -28.28 22.22 -28.85
C ALA A 82 -29.24 22.35 -30.06
N ALA A 83 -30.49 21.88 -29.93
CA ALA A 83 -31.50 21.94 -30.97
C ALA A 83 -32.22 23.30 -31.05
N GLU A 84 -32.02 24.20 -30.07
CA GLU A 84 -32.72 25.50 -30.02
C GLU A 84 -31.91 26.68 -30.58
N PHE A 85 -30.70 26.46 -31.13
CA PHE A 85 -29.90 27.48 -31.82
C PHE A 85 -30.03 27.43 -33.35
N LYS A 86 -31.21 27.07 -33.86
CA LYS A 86 -31.54 27.24 -35.28
C LYS A 86 -32.77 28.10 -35.42
N HIS A 87 -32.59 29.42 -35.33
CA HIS A 87 -33.45 30.38 -36.06
C HIS A 87 -32.83 31.78 -36.10
N THR A 88 -31.58 31.91 -36.58
CA THR A 88 -31.18 33.15 -37.25
C THR A 88 -29.97 32.94 -38.17
N GLU A 89 -30.15 33.36 -39.43
CA GLU A 89 -29.14 33.75 -40.43
C GLU A 89 -28.52 32.71 -41.40
N ARG A 90 -29.21 32.61 -42.55
CA ARG A 90 -28.76 32.82 -43.96
C ARG A 90 -27.33 32.41 -44.39
N ASN A 91 -27.32 31.49 -45.37
CA ASN A 91 -26.54 31.45 -46.62
C ASN A 91 -25.15 32.13 -46.66
N TYR A 92 -24.09 31.34 -46.80
CA TYR A 92 -23.21 31.33 -47.98
C TYR A 92 -22.39 30.04 -48.03
N TYR A 93 -22.29 29.46 -49.23
CA TYR A 93 -21.52 28.26 -49.55
C TYR A 93 -20.01 28.54 -49.49
N HIS A 94 -19.26 27.68 -48.80
CA HIS A 94 -17.97 27.20 -49.32
C HIS A 94 -17.60 25.85 -48.69
N GLN A 95 -17.56 24.84 -49.56
CA GLN A 95 -17.24 23.46 -49.26
C GLN A 95 -15.70 23.31 -49.27
N ARG A 96 -15.09 23.20 -48.08
CA ARG A 96 -13.71 22.70 -47.94
C ARG A 96 -13.75 21.39 -47.18
N PHE A 97 -13.38 20.33 -47.89
CA PHE A 97 -13.26 18.96 -47.40
C PHE A 97 -12.16 18.92 -46.32
N GLN A 98 -12.55 19.04 -45.05
CA GLN A 98 -11.66 18.84 -43.92
C GLN A 98 -11.94 17.47 -43.33
N TRP A 99 -10.91 16.62 -43.34
CA TRP A 99 -10.84 15.43 -42.50
C TRP A 99 -10.88 15.85 -41.03
N LYS A 100 -12.08 16.12 -40.52
CA LYS A 100 -12.34 16.14 -39.09
C LYS A 100 -12.88 14.77 -38.78
N LEU A 101 -12.05 13.92 -38.18
CA LEU A 101 -12.52 12.82 -37.36
C LEU A 101 -13.28 13.48 -36.19
N SER A 102 -14.50 13.95 -36.46
CA SER A 102 -15.36 14.49 -35.43
C SER A 102 -15.86 13.26 -34.69
N LEU A 103 -15.08 12.81 -33.71
CA LEU A 103 -15.64 12.11 -32.57
C LEU A 103 -16.67 13.07 -31.97
N LYS A 104 -17.91 12.98 -32.47
CA LYS A 104 -19.10 13.51 -31.81
C LYS A 104 -19.31 12.65 -30.57
N LEU A 105 -18.36 12.71 -29.65
CA LEU A 105 -18.51 12.26 -28.29
C LEU A 105 -19.57 13.16 -27.71
N ASN A 106 -20.82 12.70 -27.76
CA ASN A 106 -21.91 13.35 -27.06
C ASN A 106 -21.44 13.53 -25.61
N ALA A 107 -21.57 14.74 -25.07
CA ALA A 107 -21.20 15.03 -23.69
C ALA A 107 -21.84 14.03 -22.70
N LYS A 108 -22.99 13.47 -23.08
CA LYS A 108 -23.67 12.35 -22.39
C LYS A 108 -22.80 11.09 -22.30
N THR A 109 -22.15 10.67 -23.38
CA THR A 109 -21.28 9.48 -23.42
C THR A 109 -20.02 9.67 -22.59
N VAL A 110 -19.40 10.85 -22.68
CA VAL A 110 -18.24 11.21 -21.84
C VAL A 110 -18.62 11.20 -20.36
N GLY A 111 -19.82 11.73 -20.04
CA GLY A 111 -20.30 11.73 -18.66
C GLY A 111 -20.64 10.35 -18.12
N ILE A 112 -21.23 9.47 -18.92
CA ILE A 112 -21.47 8.08 -18.52
C ILE A 112 -20.14 7.36 -18.28
N LEU A 113 -19.16 7.51 -19.17
CA LEU A 113 -17.83 6.90 -19.00
C LEU A 113 -17.11 7.44 -17.76
N PHE A 114 -17.21 8.74 -17.50
CA PHE A 114 -16.64 9.35 -16.29
C PHE A 114 -17.32 8.81 -15.02
N ILE A 115 -18.64 8.65 -15.03
CA ILE A 115 -19.40 8.03 -13.92
C ILE A 115 -18.95 6.60 -13.66
N ILE A 116 -18.80 5.78 -14.70
CA ILE A 116 -18.32 4.40 -14.58
C ILE A 116 -16.90 4.37 -14.02
N TYR A 117 -16.01 5.23 -14.52
CA TYR A 117 -14.64 5.34 -14.04
C TYR A 117 -14.58 5.74 -12.56
N VAL A 118 -15.37 6.73 -12.18
CA VAL A 118 -15.47 7.27 -10.81
C VAL A 118 -16.02 6.19 -9.86
N LEU A 119 -17.09 5.48 -10.24
CA LEU A 119 -17.60 4.33 -9.49
C LEU A 119 -16.54 3.23 -9.31
N ALA A 120 -15.86 2.82 -10.39
CA ALA A 120 -14.81 1.81 -10.34
C ALA A 120 -13.64 2.23 -9.44
N ALA A 121 -13.21 3.50 -9.50
CA ALA A 121 -12.17 4.04 -8.65
C ALA A 121 -12.59 4.03 -7.17
N SER A 122 -13.86 4.37 -6.87
CA SER A 122 -14.36 4.33 -5.49
C SER A 122 -14.43 2.92 -4.91
N THR A 123 -14.88 1.94 -5.70
CA THR A 123 -14.91 0.54 -5.27
C THR A 123 -13.50 0.01 -5.00
N MET A 124 -12.51 0.42 -5.81
CA MET A 124 -11.10 0.08 -5.60
C MET A 124 -10.55 0.66 -4.29
N ILE A 125 -10.85 1.94 -3.98
CA ILE A 125 -10.40 2.59 -2.74
C ILE A 125 -11.03 1.91 -1.52
N VAL A 126 -12.33 1.61 -1.56
CA VAL A 126 -13.03 0.91 -0.47
C VAL A 126 -12.46 -0.48 -0.28
N PHE A 127 -12.28 -1.24 -1.36
CA PHE A 127 -11.69 -2.58 -1.31
C PHE A 127 -10.27 -2.58 -0.73
N TRP A 128 -9.44 -1.62 -1.14
CA TRP A 128 -8.07 -1.45 -0.61
C TRP A 128 -8.06 -1.21 0.90
N GLN A 129 -8.95 -0.34 1.40
CA GLN A 129 -9.00 -0.04 2.83
C GLN A 129 -9.59 -1.20 3.65
N LEU A 130 -10.63 -1.86 3.12
CA LEU A 130 -11.20 -3.06 3.74
C LEU A 130 -10.15 -4.16 3.86
N GLN A 131 -9.32 -4.37 2.84
CA GLN A 131 -8.23 -5.34 2.87
C GLN A 131 -7.19 -5.00 3.96
N ARG A 132 -6.82 -3.72 4.13
CA ARG A 132 -5.91 -3.31 5.20
C ARG A 132 -6.48 -3.55 6.60
N VAL A 133 -7.76 -3.24 6.80
CA VAL A 133 -8.44 -3.45 8.08
C VAL A 133 -8.60 -4.94 8.35
N ALA A 134 -9.00 -5.73 7.36
CA ALA A 134 -9.11 -7.19 7.47
C ALA A 134 -7.75 -7.83 7.80
N ASN A 135 -6.67 -7.39 7.15
CA ASN A 135 -5.31 -7.85 7.46
C ASN A 135 -4.90 -7.48 8.90
N ALA A 136 -5.26 -6.29 9.36
CA ALA A 136 -4.99 -5.87 10.74
C ALA A 136 -5.77 -6.72 11.75
N TYR A 137 -7.05 -7.01 11.50
CA TYR A 137 -7.85 -7.92 12.34
C TYR A 137 -7.28 -9.34 12.35
N TYR A 138 -6.91 -9.86 11.18
CA TYR A 138 -6.26 -11.15 11.06
C TYR A 138 -4.96 -11.19 11.88
N PHE A 139 -4.07 -10.20 11.72
CA PHE A 139 -2.84 -10.13 12.51
C PHE A 139 -3.11 -10.02 14.01
N ASN A 140 -4.08 -9.18 14.42
CA ASN A 140 -4.46 -9.00 15.81
C ASN A 140 -4.97 -10.31 16.45
N SER A 141 -5.58 -11.21 15.68
CA SER A 141 -6.04 -12.51 16.20
C SER A 141 -4.91 -13.44 16.64
N PHE A 142 -3.67 -13.22 16.19
CA PHE A 142 -2.48 -13.96 16.64
C PHE A 142 -1.83 -13.37 17.88
N ILE A 143 -2.19 -12.13 18.27
CA ILE A 143 -1.56 -11.44 19.39
C ILE A 143 -2.20 -11.94 20.69
N GLN A 144 -1.44 -12.73 21.45
CA GLN A 144 -1.81 -13.11 22.82
C GLN A 144 -1.30 -12.04 23.77
N THR A 145 -2.21 -11.33 24.44
CA THR A 145 -1.86 -10.33 25.45
C THR A 145 -1.91 -10.96 26.84
N GLU A 146 -0.76 -11.04 27.50
CA GLU A 146 -0.69 -11.42 28.92
C GLU A 146 -0.45 -10.19 29.79
N MET A 147 -1.09 -10.15 30.97
CA MET A 147 -0.83 -9.11 31.96
C MET A 147 0.35 -9.50 32.84
N GLY A 148 1.37 -8.67 32.91
CA GLY A 148 2.53 -8.89 33.77
C GLY A 148 3.81 -8.28 33.20
N ILE A 149 4.91 -8.53 33.90
CA ILE A 149 6.25 -8.22 33.40
C ILE A 149 6.60 -9.32 32.40
N PRO A 150 7.09 -9.01 31.19
CA PRO A 150 7.39 -10.00 30.16
C PRO A 150 8.44 -11.05 30.56
N PHE A 151 9.21 -10.78 31.63
CA PHE A 151 10.23 -11.67 32.15
C PHE A 151 9.94 -11.99 33.62
N LYS A 152 9.81 -13.27 33.94
CA LYS A 152 9.65 -13.77 35.33
C LYS A 152 11.00 -13.94 36.05
N THR A 153 12.09 -13.92 35.29
CA THR A 153 13.48 -14.09 35.77
C THR A 153 14.37 -13.08 35.08
N THR A 154 15.55 -12.81 35.64
CA THR A 154 16.59 -12.05 34.95
C THR A 154 16.98 -12.75 33.65
N ILE A 155 17.16 -11.97 32.58
CA ILE A 155 17.63 -12.49 31.29
C ILE A 155 19.10 -12.90 31.49
N PRO A 156 19.49 -14.16 31.18
CA PRO A 156 20.88 -14.58 31.24
C PRO A 156 21.77 -13.71 30.35
N ASP A 157 23.00 -13.43 30.78
CA ASP A 157 23.91 -12.54 30.05
C ASP A 157 24.17 -12.99 28.61
N ASN A 158 24.22 -14.30 28.36
CA ASN A 158 24.36 -14.91 27.02
C ASN A 158 23.09 -14.80 26.14
N MET A 159 22.00 -14.25 26.67
CA MET A 159 20.79 -13.91 25.92
C MET A 159 20.62 -12.40 25.75
N VAL A 160 21.51 -11.60 26.36
CA VAL A 160 21.50 -10.15 26.20
C VAL A 160 22.19 -9.80 24.89
N ARG A 161 21.42 -9.27 23.95
CA ARG A 161 21.94 -8.79 22.67
C ARG A 161 22.72 -7.49 22.88
N LEU A 162 24.05 -7.58 22.87
CA LEU A 162 24.95 -6.43 22.90
C LEU A 162 25.29 -5.92 21.49
N VAL A 163 25.19 -6.78 20.48
CA VAL A 163 25.48 -6.43 19.09
C VAL A 163 24.19 -6.06 18.36
N THR A 164 24.13 -4.82 17.86
CA THR A 164 23.02 -4.37 17.00
C THR A 164 23.19 -4.86 15.57
N GLU A 165 22.13 -4.77 14.77
CA GLU A 165 22.17 -5.13 13.36
C GLU A 165 23.23 -4.31 12.61
N GLU A 166 23.32 -3.01 12.89
CA GLU A 166 24.28 -2.11 12.26
C GLU A 166 25.72 -2.49 12.61
N LEU A 167 25.97 -2.87 13.87
CA LEU A 167 27.28 -3.34 14.31
C LEU A 167 27.62 -4.66 13.62
N ALA A 168 26.69 -5.62 13.55
CA ALA A 168 26.86 -6.89 12.85
C ALA A 168 27.16 -6.68 11.37
N ILE A 169 26.44 -5.79 10.68
CA ILE A 169 26.71 -5.41 9.28
C ILE A 169 28.10 -4.79 9.16
N SER A 170 28.52 -3.93 10.09
CA SER A 170 29.86 -3.33 10.07
C SER A 170 30.97 -4.36 10.25
N ILE A 171 30.74 -5.39 11.07
CA ILE A 171 31.67 -6.50 11.27
C ILE A 171 31.70 -7.34 10.01
N ALA A 172 30.54 -7.73 9.47
CA ALA A 172 30.45 -8.49 8.23
C ALA A 172 31.18 -7.80 7.06
N ARG A 173 31.02 -6.48 6.91
CA ARG A 173 31.71 -5.69 5.87
C ARG A 173 33.24 -5.74 5.97
N ARG A 174 33.80 -5.83 7.18
CA ARG A 174 35.26 -5.99 7.36
C ARG A 174 35.77 -7.34 6.87
N HIS A 175 34.91 -8.36 6.87
CA HIS A 175 35.25 -9.72 6.46
C HIS A 175 34.75 -10.10 5.06
N MET A 176 34.07 -9.20 4.36
CA MET A 176 33.52 -9.46 3.03
C MET A 176 34.58 -9.70 1.95
N SER A 177 35.81 -9.22 2.17
CA SER A 177 36.94 -9.46 1.27
C SER A 177 37.21 -10.95 1.05
N GLU A 178 36.81 -11.82 1.99
CA GLU A 178 36.92 -13.28 1.86
C GLU A 178 36.03 -13.88 0.75
N PHE A 179 35.02 -13.14 0.30
CA PHE A 179 34.10 -13.51 -0.79
C PHE A 179 34.44 -12.79 -2.12
N GLY A 180 35.49 -11.97 -2.13
CA GLY A 180 35.95 -11.20 -3.28
C GLY A 180 35.63 -9.71 -3.20
N SER A 181 36.15 -8.95 -4.18
CA SER A 181 36.07 -7.49 -4.22
C SER A 181 34.69 -6.93 -4.60
N ASN A 182 33.90 -7.70 -5.35
CA ASN A 182 32.58 -7.29 -5.85
C ASN A 182 31.48 -7.86 -4.97
N THR A 183 31.43 -7.46 -3.70
CA THR A 183 30.48 -8.03 -2.73
C THR A 183 29.72 -6.95 -1.99
N GLN A 184 28.49 -7.28 -1.57
CA GLN A 184 27.63 -6.45 -0.73
C GLN A 184 26.87 -7.30 0.29
N VAL A 185 26.49 -6.69 1.41
CA VAL A 185 25.52 -7.29 2.34
C VAL A 185 24.12 -7.09 1.76
N LEU A 186 23.41 -8.19 1.51
CA LEU A 186 22.04 -8.19 0.97
C LEU A 186 20.98 -8.03 2.07
N GLY A 187 21.24 -8.62 3.23
CA GLY A 187 20.34 -8.61 4.39
C GLY A 187 21.06 -9.12 5.63
N CYS A 188 20.50 -8.85 6.81
CA CYS A 188 21.03 -9.30 8.10
C CYS A 188 19.87 -9.79 8.95
N HIS A 189 19.95 -11.03 9.43
CA HIS A 189 18.88 -11.65 10.21
C HIS A 189 19.40 -12.18 11.52
N ILE A 190 18.60 -12.07 12.58
CA ILE A 190 18.90 -12.66 13.88
C ILE A 190 18.34 -14.08 13.95
N THR A 191 19.14 -15.02 14.43
CA THR A 191 18.74 -16.41 14.61
C THR A 191 19.46 -17.04 15.80
N LYS A 192 19.13 -18.28 16.13
CA LYS A 192 19.71 -19.03 17.25
C LYS A 192 20.45 -20.24 16.69
N THR A 193 21.70 -20.45 17.12
CA THR A 193 22.46 -21.66 16.76
C THR A 193 21.86 -22.90 17.43
N PRO A 194 22.18 -24.12 16.97
CA PRO A 194 21.70 -25.35 17.60
C PRO A 194 22.16 -25.51 19.05
N ASP A 195 23.32 -24.95 19.39
CA ASP A 195 23.87 -24.89 20.76
C ASP A 195 23.17 -23.82 21.63
N GLY A 196 22.34 -22.99 21.02
CA GLY A 196 21.47 -22.05 21.68
C GLY A 196 22.01 -20.64 21.81
N GLU A 197 23.07 -20.31 21.07
CA GLU A 197 23.67 -18.99 21.04
C GLU A 197 22.90 -18.08 20.08
N LEU A 198 22.76 -16.80 20.46
CA LEU A 198 22.10 -15.81 19.63
C LEU A 198 23.11 -15.23 18.65
N VAL A 199 22.80 -15.26 17.36
CA VAL A 199 23.72 -14.82 16.30
C VAL A 199 23.02 -13.96 15.26
N TRP A 200 23.76 -13.01 14.70
CA TRP A 200 23.40 -12.29 13.48
C TRP A 200 24.00 -12.98 12.27
N VAL A 201 23.21 -13.19 11.24
CA VAL A 201 23.65 -13.79 9.98
C VAL A 201 23.50 -12.76 8.88
N ALA A 202 24.63 -12.22 8.42
CA ALA A 202 24.71 -11.33 7.28
C ALA A 202 24.83 -12.15 5.99
N ILE A 203 23.93 -11.88 5.05
CA ILE A 203 23.90 -12.53 3.75
C ILE A 203 24.76 -11.74 2.78
N ILE A 204 25.75 -12.38 2.17
CA ILE A 204 26.68 -11.72 1.25
C ILE A 204 26.33 -12.10 -0.19
N GLY A 205 26.10 -11.09 -1.04
CA GLY A 205 25.86 -11.26 -2.47
C GLY A 205 26.89 -10.52 -3.31
N SER A 206 26.85 -10.73 -4.63
CA SER A 206 27.64 -9.91 -5.55
C SER A 206 27.02 -8.53 -5.76
N THR A 207 27.88 -7.53 -6.01
CA THR A 207 27.44 -6.25 -6.60
C THR A 207 27.22 -6.38 -8.12
N ASN A 208 27.77 -7.42 -8.76
CA ASN A 208 27.57 -7.68 -10.18
C ASN A 208 26.30 -8.49 -10.42
N VAL A 209 25.22 -7.78 -10.72
CA VAL A 209 23.88 -8.34 -10.89
C VAL A 209 23.65 -9.02 -12.24
N ILE A 210 24.60 -8.93 -13.18
CA ILE A 210 24.47 -9.52 -14.52
C ILE A 210 25.13 -10.89 -14.56
N ALA A 211 26.37 -11.00 -14.09
CA ALA A 211 27.14 -12.25 -14.14
C ALA A 211 27.08 -13.06 -12.83
N GLU A 212 26.86 -12.39 -11.69
CA GLU A 212 26.96 -13.00 -10.35
C GLU A 212 25.73 -12.73 -9.49
N ASN A 213 24.54 -12.88 -10.07
CA ASN A 213 23.27 -12.64 -9.36
C ASN A 213 22.89 -13.80 -8.40
N TYR A 214 23.74 -14.06 -7.41
CA TYR A 214 23.55 -15.10 -6.40
C TYR A 214 24.15 -14.66 -5.05
N VAL A 215 23.69 -15.31 -3.98
CA VAL A 215 24.31 -15.21 -2.65
C VAL A 215 25.62 -15.98 -2.68
N LYS A 216 26.74 -15.34 -2.31
CA LYS A 216 28.07 -15.96 -2.25
C LYS A 216 28.34 -16.70 -0.94
N GLY A 217 27.62 -16.34 0.11
CA GLY A 217 27.74 -16.97 1.42
C GLY A 217 27.23 -16.10 2.53
N LEU A 218 27.61 -16.47 3.74
CA LEU A 218 27.04 -15.96 4.98
C LEU A 218 28.18 -15.62 5.95
N VAL A 219 28.02 -14.52 6.67
CA VAL A 219 28.89 -14.15 7.80
C VAL A 219 28.05 -14.18 9.06
N ILE A 220 28.44 -15.04 9.99
CA ILE A 220 27.79 -15.20 11.29
C ILE A 220 28.56 -14.40 12.32
N VAL A 221 27.88 -13.48 12.98
CA VAL A 221 28.41 -12.61 14.04
C VAL A 221 27.70 -12.96 15.33
N ASP A 222 28.45 -13.11 16.42
CA ASP A 222 27.86 -13.33 17.74
C ASP A 222 27.01 -12.12 18.16
N ALA A 223 25.80 -12.35 18.66
CA ALA A 223 24.91 -11.26 19.04
C ALA A 223 25.18 -10.71 20.45
N THR A 224 25.96 -11.44 21.25
CA THR A 224 26.24 -11.16 22.66
C THR A 224 27.65 -10.65 22.90
N ASP A 225 28.64 -11.03 22.09
CA ASP A 225 30.03 -10.58 22.22
C ASP A 225 30.61 -10.09 20.87
N PRO A 226 30.83 -8.78 20.68
CA PRO A 226 31.39 -8.22 19.45
C PRO A 226 32.87 -8.53 19.24
N THR A 227 33.56 -9.10 20.23
CA THR A 227 35.00 -9.39 20.16
C THR A 227 35.29 -10.76 19.56
N ILE A 228 34.30 -11.65 19.53
CA ILE A 228 34.41 -12.97 18.91
C ILE A 228 34.53 -12.79 17.39
N PRO A 229 35.56 -13.40 16.74
CA PRO A 229 35.70 -13.30 15.31
C PRO A 229 34.52 -13.98 14.60
N PRO A 230 33.99 -13.37 13.52
CA PRO A 230 32.81 -13.92 12.86
C PRO A 230 33.13 -15.24 12.14
N LYS A 231 32.15 -16.13 12.10
CA LYS A 231 32.24 -17.41 11.37
C LYS A 231 31.76 -17.21 9.94
N ILE A 232 32.59 -17.62 8.98
CA ILE A 232 32.38 -17.36 7.55
C ILE A 232 32.03 -18.67 6.86
N ILE A 233 30.90 -18.68 6.16
CA ILE A 233 30.38 -19.85 5.45
C ILE A 233 30.26 -19.51 3.97
N LYS A 234 31.05 -20.17 3.13
CA LYS A 234 31.07 -20.01 1.68
C LYS A 234 30.13 -21.01 1.01
N ASN A 235 28.83 -20.76 1.14
CA ASN A 235 27.78 -21.52 0.47
C ASN A 235 27.03 -20.62 -0.50
N GLU A 236 26.94 -21.04 -1.76
CA GLU A 236 26.30 -20.26 -2.80
C GLU A 236 24.81 -20.61 -2.92
N PHE A 237 23.97 -19.59 -3.04
CA PHE A 237 22.52 -19.75 -3.23
C PHE A 237 22.02 -18.90 -4.38
N ALA A 238 21.27 -19.49 -5.31
CA ALA A 238 20.75 -18.80 -6.48
C ALA A 238 19.61 -17.80 -6.17
N VAL A 239 19.02 -17.86 -4.97
CA VAL A 239 17.84 -17.08 -4.59
C VAL A 239 18.11 -16.42 -3.25
N GLY A 240 17.72 -15.15 -3.11
CA GLY A 240 17.89 -14.41 -1.88
C GLY A 240 17.13 -13.09 -1.88
N GLU A 241 17.10 -12.47 -0.70
CA GLU A 241 16.63 -11.09 -0.57
C GLU A 241 17.57 -10.13 -1.31
N ALA A 242 17.02 -9.03 -1.84
CA ALA A 242 17.76 -8.00 -2.57
C ALA A 242 18.58 -8.44 -3.80
N LEU A 243 18.46 -9.69 -4.27
CA LEU A 243 18.93 -10.11 -5.59
C LEU A 243 18.06 -9.51 -6.71
N TRP A 244 18.43 -9.73 -7.98
CA TRP A 244 17.71 -9.17 -9.12
C TRP A 244 16.78 -10.18 -9.82
N TRP A 245 15.69 -9.69 -10.40
CA TRP A 245 14.74 -10.49 -11.21
C TRP A 245 14.22 -11.73 -10.48
N LEU A 246 14.26 -12.90 -11.14
CA LEU A 246 13.75 -14.17 -10.62
C LEU A 246 14.55 -14.70 -9.42
N ASN A 247 15.75 -14.17 -9.17
CA ASN A 247 16.57 -14.52 -8.02
C ASN A 247 16.17 -13.72 -6.78
N ASN A 248 15.42 -12.62 -6.97
CA ASN A 248 14.80 -11.87 -5.88
C ASN A 248 13.54 -12.59 -5.36
N ILE A 249 13.45 -12.81 -4.05
CA ILE A 249 12.31 -13.53 -3.47
C ILE A 249 10.98 -12.78 -3.63
N HIS A 250 10.96 -11.46 -3.47
CA HIS A 250 9.72 -10.67 -3.57
C HIS A 250 9.21 -10.66 -5.00
N PHE A 251 10.09 -10.42 -5.97
CA PHE A 251 9.72 -10.43 -7.39
C PHE A 251 9.27 -11.82 -7.83
N ARG A 252 9.97 -12.87 -7.38
CA ARG A 252 9.61 -14.26 -7.69
C ARG A 252 8.25 -14.65 -7.11
N SER A 253 7.93 -14.25 -5.87
CA SER A 253 6.61 -14.50 -5.28
C SER A 253 5.52 -13.78 -6.08
N TYR A 254 5.73 -12.50 -6.40
CA TYR A 254 4.80 -11.69 -7.19
C TYR A 254 4.50 -12.26 -8.60
N VAL A 255 5.53 -12.72 -9.33
CA VAL A 255 5.35 -13.30 -10.68
C VAL A 255 4.53 -14.59 -10.63
N ASN A 256 4.68 -15.38 -9.57
CA ASN A 256 3.96 -16.65 -9.43
C ASN A 256 2.50 -16.43 -9.00
N ASP A 257 2.25 -15.50 -8.08
CA ASP A 257 0.90 -15.19 -7.61
C ASP A 257 0.79 -13.69 -7.28
N MET A 258 0.11 -12.93 -8.14
CA MET A 258 -0.07 -11.48 -7.98
C MET A 258 -0.88 -11.11 -6.72
N MET A 259 -1.56 -12.08 -6.09
CA MET A 259 -2.28 -11.88 -4.82
C MET A 259 -1.36 -12.04 -3.61
N ARG A 260 -0.13 -12.54 -3.78
CA ARG A 260 0.87 -12.76 -2.72
C ARG A 260 2.02 -11.77 -2.89
N SER A 261 2.09 -10.79 -1.99
CA SER A 261 3.15 -9.76 -2.00
C SER A 261 4.30 -10.04 -1.03
N TYR A 262 4.31 -11.18 -0.33
CA TYR A 262 5.18 -11.41 0.82
C TYR A 262 5.98 -12.70 0.71
N GLY A 263 6.86 -12.81 -0.28
CA GLY A 263 7.95 -13.78 -0.21
C GLY A 263 8.97 -13.32 0.85
N ILE A 264 9.35 -14.19 1.78
CA ILE A 264 10.38 -13.93 2.80
C ILE A 264 11.45 -15.00 2.68
N ALA A 265 12.72 -14.62 2.80
CA ALA A 265 13.81 -15.57 2.93
C ALA A 265 14.59 -15.31 4.22
N TYR A 266 14.89 -16.38 4.94
CA TYR A 266 15.64 -16.27 6.20
C TYR A 266 16.54 -17.48 6.40
N VAL A 267 17.60 -17.26 7.16
CA VAL A 267 18.55 -18.31 7.51
C VAL A 267 18.09 -18.99 8.79
N THR A 268 18.07 -20.32 8.78
CA THR A 268 17.78 -21.13 9.97
C THR A 268 18.71 -22.34 10.02
N TRP A 269 18.61 -23.10 11.10
CA TRP A 269 19.37 -24.32 11.29
C TRP A 269 18.44 -25.52 11.18
N ASP A 270 18.86 -26.53 10.44
CA ASP A 270 18.25 -27.84 10.54
C ASP A 270 18.82 -28.54 11.79
N PHE A 271 17.99 -28.66 12.82
CA PHE A 271 18.38 -29.29 14.09
C PHE A 271 18.68 -30.79 13.96
N THR A 272 18.29 -31.44 12.85
CA THR A 272 18.60 -32.86 12.62
C THR A 272 19.95 -33.07 11.98
N THR A 273 20.35 -32.19 11.05
CA THR A 273 21.62 -32.29 10.31
C THR A 273 22.71 -31.34 10.82
N ASN A 274 22.35 -30.40 11.72
CA ASN A 274 23.21 -29.32 12.19
C ASN A 274 23.79 -28.45 11.06
N GLN A 275 23.06 -28.35 9.95
CA GLN A 275 23.45 -27.55 8.79
C GLN A 275 22.60 -26.27 8.72
N MET A 276 23.21 -25.17 8.28
CA MET A 276 22.45 -23.97 7.97
C MET A 276 21.64 -24.17 6.69
N VAL A 277 20.36 -23.84 6.78
CA VAL A 277 19.41 -23.92 5.69
C VAL A 277 18.91 -22.51 5.38
N TYR A 278 18.92 -22.18 4.09
CA TYR A 278 18.30 -20.95 3.59
C TYR A 278 16.84 -21.24 3.23
N VAL A 279 15.92 -20.81 4.09
CA VAL A 279 14.49 -21.07 3.90
C VAL A 279 13.89 -19.97 3.06
N VAL A 280 13.19 -20.37 2.02
CA VAL A 280 12.53 -19.49 1.07
C VAL A 280 11.03 -19.76 1.12
N THR A 281 10.26 -18.80 1.64
CA THR A 281 8.80 -18.92 1.81
C THR A 281 8.06 -18.16 0.71
N ARG A 282 6.83 -18.62 0.40
CA ARG A 282 6.00 -18.13 -0.70
C ARG A 282 4.91 -17.19 -0.22
#